data_AF-A0A2E4RNU8-F1
#
_entry.id   AF-A0A2E4RNU8-F1
#
_cell.length_a   1.000
_cell.length_b   1.000
_cell.length_c   1.000
_cell.angle_alpha   90.00
_cell.angle_beta   90.00
_cell.angle_gamma   90.00
#
_symmetry.space_group_name_H-M   'P 1'
#
loop_
_entity.id
_entity.type
_entity.pdbx_description
1 polymer ?
#
loop_
_entity_poly.entity_id
_entity_poly.type
_entity_poly.pdbx_seq_one_letter_code
_entity_poly.pdbx_strand_id
1 'polypeptide(L)'
;MNLRHLLKVLPVAILFVACGGGSDTYTSEMEAEYLESCIEEAEASLLNEIDIDSDTASDVATDYCECTWSEITSILAVEDFEEMDADISAGGAMPAEINAIIETCAESVFLSL
;
A
#
# COMPACT_ATOMS: atom_id res chain seq x y z
N MET A 1 -0.86 16.06 -14.43
CA MET A 1 -0.88 16.42 -12.99
C MET A 1 0.54 16.57 -12.45
N ASN A 2 0.68 17.15 -11.25
CA ASN A 2 1.95 17.15 -10.52
C ASN A 2 2.03 15.84 -9.72
N LEU A 3 3.11 15.06 -9.87
CA LEU A 3 3.34 13.78 -9.19
C LEU A 3 3.18 13.89 -7.66
N ARG A 4 3.60 15.04 -7.10
CA ARG A 4 3.41 15.38 -5.69
C ARG A 4 1.96 15.57 -5.24
N HIS A 5 1.03 15.78 -6.17
CA HIS A 5 -0.38 15.83 -5.86
C HIS A 5 -0.94 14.42 -5.77
N LEU A 6 -0.53 13.52 -6.68
CA LEU A 6 -0.93 12.11 -6.70
C LEU A 6 -0.40 11.32 -5.48
N LEU A 7 0.83 11.61 -5.06
CA LEU A 7 1.42 11.08 -3.82
C LEU A 7 0.70 11.54 -2.55
N LYS A 8 -0.13 12.59 -2.61
CA LYS A 8 -0.97 13.04 -1.49
C LYS A 8 -2.39 12.50 -1.55
N VAL A 9 -2.76 11.93 -2.70
CA VAL A 9 -4.10 11.47 -3.01
C VAL A 9 -4.28 10.06 -2.47
N LEU A 10 -3.33 9.15 -2.72
CA LEU A 10 -3.38 7.81 -2.15
C LEU A 10 -3.28 7.90 -0.62
N PRO A 11 -4.36 7.59 0.14
CA PRO A 11 -4.24 7.47 1.57
C PRO A 11 -3.25 6.34 1.85
N VAL A 12 -2.14 6.72 2.44
CA VAL A 12 -1.17 5.80 2.98
C VAL A 12 -1.76 5.26 4.28
N ALA A 13 -2.53 4.18 4.19
CA ALA A 13 -2.63 3.12 5.18
C ALA A 13 -4.03 2.49 5.20
N ILE A 14 -4.07 1.19 4.94
CA ILE A 14 -4.63 0.22 5.88
C ILE A 14 -3.61 -0.92 5.98
N LEU A 15 -2.57 -0.70 6.78
CA LEU A 15 -1.86 -1.80 7.44
C LEU A 15 -2.80 -2.30 8.53
N PHE A 16 -3.58 -3.34 8.23
CA PHE A 16 -4.29 -4.12 9.24
C PHE A 16 -4.15 -5.61 8.92
N VAL A 17 -2.92 -6.11 9.01
CA VAL A 17 -2.62 -7.56 8.89
C VAL A 17 -2.83 -8.29 10.23
N ALA A 18 -3.43 -7.63 11.21
CA ALA A 18 -3.69 -8.19 12.52
C ALA A 18 -4.87 -9.19 12.55
N CYS A 19 -4.79 -10.29 11.79
CA CYS A 19 -5.43 -11.56 12.18
C CYS A 19 -4.84 -12.82 11.51
N GLY A 20 -3.57 -12.82 11.10
CA GLY A 20 -2.91 -13.97 10.45
C GLY A 20 -2.17 -14.96 11.35
N GLY A 21 -2.52 -15.09 12.63
CA GLY A 21 -2.19 -16.27 13.47
C GLY A 21 -0.72 -16.74 13.53
N GLY A 22 0.19 -15.96 14.13
CA GLY A 22 1.45 -16.47 14.71
C GLY A 22 2.42 -17.19 13.75
N SER A 23 2.39 -16.83 12.47
CA SER A 23 3.32 -17.34 11.46
C SER A 23 4.64 -16.56 11.49
N ASP A 24 5.78 -17.26 11.41
CA ASP A 24 7.11 -16.62 11.32
C ASP A 24 7.41 -16.07 9.92
N THR A 25 6.53 -16.28 8.94
CA THR A 25 6.70 -15.90 7.51
C THR A 25 5.43 -15.35 6.90
N TYR A 26 5.56 -14.43 5.94
CA TYR A 26 4.42 -13.91 5.17
C TYR A 26 3.66 -15.04 4.50
N THR A 27 2.35 -15.03 4.64
CA THR A 27 1.46 -16.03 4.06
C THR A 27 0.70 -15.44 2.88
N SER A 28 0.19 -16.30 2.00
CA SER A 28 -0.69 -15.89 0.91
C SER A 28 -2.01 -15.30 1.41
N GLU A 29 -2.42 -15.60 2.64
CA GLU A 29 -3.60 -15.01 3.27
C GLU A 29 -3.33 -13.55 3.64
N MET A 30 -2.18 -13.26 4.25
CA MET A 30 -1.76 -11.88 4.54
C MET A 30 -1.62 -11.04 3.26
N GLU A 31 -1.06 -11.63 2.19
CA GLU A 31 -0.96 -10.98 0.88
C GLU A 31 -2.35 -10.67 0.30
N ALA A 32 -3.27 -11.63 0.32
CA ALA A 32 -4.62 -11.43 -0.20
C ALA A 32 -5.38 -10.33 0.57
N GLU A 33 -5.32 -10.35 1.90
CA GLU A 33 -5.97 -9.34 2.76
C GLU A 33 -5.38 -7.95 2.55
N TYR A 34 -4.06 -7.85 2.43
CA TYR A 34 -3.37 -6.60 2.11
C TYR A 34 -3.78 -6.07 0.74
N LEU A 35 -3.72 -6.90 -0.31
CA LEU A 35 -4.01 -6.47 -1.68
C LEU A 35 -5.47 -6.06 -1.83
N GLU A 36 -6.42 -6.80 -1.25
CA GLU A 36 -7.85 -6.44 -1.30
C GLU A 36 -8.08 -5.05 -0.69
N SER A 37 -7.56 -4.83 0.52
CA SER A 37 -7.74 -3.55 1.23
C SER A 37 -7.04 -2.40 0.51
N CYS A 38 -5.80 -2.61 0.07
CA CYS A 38 -5.00 -1.60 -0.60
C CYS A 38 -5.63 -1.19 -1.95
N ILE A 39 -6.08 -2.14 -2.76
CA ILE A 39 -6.65 -1.87 -4.09
C ILE A 39 -7.95 -1.09 -3.96
N GLU A 40 -8.84 -1.47 -3.04
CA GLU A 40 -10.12 -0.78 -2.82
C GLU A 40 -9.89 0.70 -2.47
N GLU A 41 -8.98 0.98 -1.55
CA GLU A 41 -8.67 2.35 -1.14
C GLU A 41 -7.95 3.16 -2.22
N ALA A 42 -6.98 2.54 -2.88
CA ALA A 42 -6.21 3.18 -3.94
C ALA A 42 -7.11 3.54 -5.12
N GLU A 43 -7.96 2.62 -5.59
CA GLU A 43 -8.90 2.85 -6.69
C GLU A 43 -9.90 3.96 -6.34
N ALA A 44 -10.51 3.90 -5.14
CA ALA A 44 -11.44 4.92 -4.68
C ALA A 44 -10.79 6.30 -4.60
N SER A 45 -9.54 6.38 -4.15
CA SER A 45 -8.79 7.62 -4.11
C SER A 45 -8.49 8.16 -5.51
N LEU A 46 -8.00 7.30 -6.41
CA LEU A 46 -7.69 7.65 -7.79
C LEU A 46 -8.91 8.21 -8.53
N LEU A 47 -10.06 7.54 -8.42
CA LEU A 47 -11.30 7.96 -9.08
C LEU A 47 -11.87 9.29 -8.54
N ASN A 48 -11.56 9.65 -7.29
CA ASN A 48 -12.02 10.91 -6.69
C ASN A 48 -11.16 12.10 -7.10
N GLU A 49 -9.88 11.87 -7.34
CA GLU A 49 -8.87 12.94 -7.47
C GLU A 49 -8.30 13.05 -8.89
N ILE A 50 -8.53 12.04 -9.73
CA ILE A 50 -8.09 11.97 -11.11
C ILE A 50 -9.26 11.62 -12.03
N ASP A 51 -9.37 12.33 -13.16
CA ASP A 51 -10.29 11.98 -14.25
C ASP A 51 -9.68 10.86 -15.11
N ILE A 52 -9.76 9.62 -14.62
CA ILE A 52 -9.41 8.38 -15.32
C ILE A 52 -10.61 7.43 -15.31
N ASP A 53 -10.67 6.51 -16.28
CA ASP A 53 -11.67 5.45 -16.27
C ASP A 53 -11.38 4.40 -15.18
N SER A 54 -12.43 3.67 -14.79
CA SER A 54 -12.38 2.65 -13.73
C SER A 54 -11.38 1.54 -14.02
N ASP A 55 -11.27 1.12 -15.28
CA ASP A 55 -10.35 0.04 -15.67
C ASP A 55 -8.90 0.49 -15.43
N THR A 56 -8.57 1.69 -15.89
CA THR A 56 -7.25 2.31 -15.67
C THR A 56 -6.98 2.55 -14.19
N ALA A 57 -7.98 2.99 -13.41
CA ALA A 57 -7.82 3.19 -11.97
C ALA A 57 -7.54 1.88 -11.21
N SER A 58 -8.23 0.80 -11.59
CA SER A 58 -8.07 -0.51 -10.97
C SER A 58 -6.73 -1.15 -11.32
N ASP A 59 -6.28 -1.03 -12.58
CA ASP A 59 -4.94 -1.51 -13.00
C ASP A 59 -3.82 -0.78 -12.24
N VAL A 60 -3.92 0.55 -12.11
CA VAL A 60 -2.95 1.38 -11.38
C VAL A 60 -2.95 1.06 -9.89
N ALA A 61 -4.14 0.87 -9.29
CA ALA A 61 -4.26 0.48 -7.90
C ALA A 61 -3.60 -0.89 -7.65
N THR A 62 -3.85 -1.85 -8.54
CA THR A 62 -3.26 -3.19 -8.48
C THR A 62 -1.73 -3.14 -8.56
N ASP A 63 -1.17 -2.48 -9.58
CA ASP A 63 0.28 -2.37 -9.76
C ASP A 63 0.95 -1.68 -8.55
N TYR A 64 0.30 -0.65 -8.00
CA TYR A 64 0.81 0.09 -6.83
C TYR A 64 0.84 -0.80 -5.58
N CYS A 65 -0.23 -1.53 -5.32
CA CYS A 65 -0.37 -2.39 -4.14
C CYS A 65 0.55 -3.61 -4.23
N GLU A 66 0.66 -4.25 -5.39
CA GLU A 66 1.60 -5.36 -5.60
C GLU A 66 3.06 -4.93 -5.40
N CYS A 67 3.44 -3.77 -5.94
CA CYS A 67 4.76 -3.19 -5.72
C CYS A 67 5.04 -2.97 -4.24
N THR A 68 4.10 -2.33 -3.53
CA THR A 68 4.28 -1.96 -2.12
C THR A 68 4.39 -3.20 -1.24
N TRP A 69 3.56 -4.21 -1.47
CA TRP A 69 3.64 -5.50 -0.78
C TRP A 69 4.99 -6.20 -1.01
N SER A 70 5.40 -6.30 -2.28
CA SER A 70 6.65 -6.96 -2.66
C SER A 70 7.87 -6.30 -1.99
N GLU A 71 7.93 -4.97 -2.00
CA GLU A 71 9.03 -4.23 -1.38
C GLU A 71 9.04 -4.41 0.14
N ILE A 72 7.88 -4.20 0.82
CA ILE A 72 7.75 -4.36 2.28
C ILE A 72 8.20 -5.76 2.72
N THR A 73 7.65 -6.80 2.09
CA THR A 73 7.93 -8.19 2.48
C THR A 73 9.37 -8.64 2.17
N SER A 74 10.07 -7.92 1.28
CA SER A 74 11.49 -8.17 0.99
C SER A 74 12.45 -7.58 2.04
N ILE A 75 12.02 -6.55 2.76
CA ILE A 75 12.88 -5.81 3.71
C ILE A 75 12.53 -6.03 5.17
N LEU A 76 11.26 -6.26 5.51
CA LEU A 76 10.79 -6.36 6.88
C LEU A 76 10.52 -7.82 7.25
N ALA A 77 11.03 -8.24 8.42
CA ALA A 77 10.56 -9.48 9.02
C ALA A 77 9.08 -9.34 9.41
N VAL A 78 8.37 -10.46 9.48
CA VAL A 78 6.94 -10.47 9.82
C VAL A 78 6.69 -9.83 11.19
N GLU A 79 7.52 -10.12 12.19
CA GLU A 79 7.41 -9.54 13.54
C GLU A 79 7.53 -8.01 13.51
N ASP A 80 8.51 -7.47 12.77
CA ASP A 80 8.69 -6.03 12.63
C ASP A 80 7.52 -5.37 11.89
N PHE A 81 6.96 -6.08 10.90
CA PHE A 81 5.80 -5.63 10.16
C PHE A 81 4.54 -5.59 11.03
N GLU A 82 4.29 -6.62 11.84
CA GLU A 82 3.16 -6.68 12.79
C GLU A 82 3.28 -5.61 13.88
N GLU A 83 4.48 -5.37 14.42
CA GLU A 83 4.71 -4.30 15.40
C GLU A 83 4.41 -2.92 14.79
N MET A 84 4.87 -2.69 13.57
CA MET A 84 4.63 -1.47 12.83
C MET A 84 3.15 -1.25 12.48
N ASP A 85 2.47 -2.30 12.00
CA ASP A 85 1.03 -2.32 11.70
C ASP A 85 0.21 -1.90 12.93
N ALA A 86 0.55 -2.46 14.10
CA ALA A 86 -0.08 -2.14 15.36
C ALA A 86 0.19 -0.69 15.83
N ASP A 87 1.43 -0.19 15.68
CA ASP A 87 1.78 1.19 16.03
C ASP A 87 1.02 2.20 15.17
N ILE A 88 0.99 1.99 13.85
CA ILE A 88 0.27 2.85 12.90
C ILE A 88 -1.23 2.81 13.19
N SER A 89 -1.78 1.63 13.45
CA SER A 89 -3.19 1.45 13.84
C SER A 89 -3.55 2.18 15.14
N ALA A 90 -2.59 2.35 16.06
CA ALA A 90 -2.75 3.12 17.29
C ALA A 90 -2.61 4.64 17.10
N GLY A 91 -2.39 5.11 15.86
CA GLY A 91 -2.15 6.51 15.52
C GLY A 91 -0.67 6.91 15.52
N GLY A 92 0.23 5.92 15.50
CA GLY A 92 1.65 6.09 15.26
C GLY A 92 1.95 6.63 13.87
N ALA A 93 3.18 7.11 13.68
CA ALA A 93 3.61 7.65 12.40
C ALA A 93 4.24 6.55 11.55
N MET A 94 3.94 6.56 10.24
CA MET A 94 4.58 5.61 9.34
C MET A 94 6.10 5.82 9.28
N PRO A 95 6.91 4.76 9.41
CA PRO A 95 8.36 4.86 9.29
C PRO A 95 8.79 5.46 7.96
N ALA A 96 9.89 6.21 7.98
CA ALA A 96 10.41 6.89 6.79
C ALA A 96 10.76 5.91 5.66
N GLU A 97 11.21 4.70 6.01
CA GLU A 97 11.58 3.65 5.04
C GLU A 97 10.35 3.14 4.28
N ILE A 98 9.22 2.99 4.94
CA ILE A 98 7.96 2.56 4.31
C ILE A 98 7.34 3.68 3.48
N ASN A 99 7.39 4.92 3.98
CA ASN A 99 7.00 6.08 3.18
C ASN A 99 7.82 6.17 1.89
N ALA A 100 9.13 5.87 1.93
CA ALA A 100 9.98 5.87 0.75
C ALA A 100 9.61 4.75 -0.24
N ILE A 101 9.24 3.56 0.25
CA ILE A 101 8.73 2.45 -0.59
C ILE A 101 7.46 2.88 -1.29
N ILE A 102 6.50 3.41 -0.53
CA ILE A 102 5.22 3.88 -1.04
C ILE A 102 5.41 4.96 -2.10
N GLU A 103 6.26 5.95 -1.82
CA GLU A 103 6.61 6.98 -2.79
C GLU A 103 7.21 6.36 -4.06
N THR A 104 8.16 5.43 -3.93
CA THR A 104 8.81 4.78 -5.07
C THR A 104 7.83 3.97 -5.91
N CYS A 105 6.97 3.16 -5.29
CA CYS A 105 5.96 2.37 -5.98
C CYS A 105 4.92 3.26 -6.66
N ALA A 106 4.45 4.30 -5.98
CA ALA A 106 3.57 5.29 -6.58
C ALA A 106 4.24 5.98 -7.78
N GLU A 107 5.49 6.42 -7.67
CA GLU A 107 6.23 7.03 -8.79
C GLU A 107 6.34 6.06 -9.99
N SER A 108 6.64 4.79 -9.75
CA SER A 108 6.75 3.77 -10.79
C SER A 108 5.45 3.61 -11.60
N VAL A 109 4.32 3.56 -10.91
CA VAL A 109 3.02 3.33 -11.55
C VAL A 109 2.48 4.63 -12.16
N PHE A 110 2.57 5.77 -11.47
CA PHE A 110 2.09 7.06 -11.97
C PHE A 110 2.91 7.64 -13.12
N LEU A 111 4.19 7.29 -13.26
CA LEU A 111 4.97 7.67 -14.44
C LEU A 111 4.56 6.88 -15.70
N SER A 112 3.82 5.79 -15.51
CA SER A 112 3.33 4.92 -16.58
C SER A 112 1.92 5.29 -17.07
N LEU A 113 1.23 6.17 -16.33
CA LEU A 113 -0.07 6.80 -16.65
C LEU A 113 0.08 8.02 -17.58
#